data_AF-A0A956DKU3-F1
#
_entry.id   AF-A0A956DKU3-F1
#
_cell.length_a   1.000
_cell.length_b   1.000
_cell.length_c   1.000
_cell.angle_alpha   90.00
_cell.angle_beta   90.00
_cell.angle_gamma   90.00
#
_symmetry.space_group_name_H-M   'P 1'
#
loop_
_entity.id
_entity.type
_entity.pdbx_description
1 polymer ?
#
loop_
_entity_poly.entity_id
_entity_poly.type
_entity_poly.pdbx_seq_one_letter_code
_entity_poly.pdbx_strand_id
1 'polypeptide(L)'
;MKAYPILLFCLAGPCLGGLYLGCDTSTADPSGTGAGGDGSGGADGGAGGEGGEGGEGGDLCGNGVVDDGEQCDGADFGGDDCTTYGFAGGQLLCDLSCGVLPTGCIPKEVCNDGVDNDDDGHADCDDATCTSTAACISPCDDPVLLSATAMGFAGSLAGHADTLQSSCSTTSGSEVVIQVAGPPAASTLELVLNSEDDVTLSVRTACGDATSEVACANDQGASGGETLTLPIGQGESVFIVIDAVDPAATGDFSLAVFL
;
A
#
# COMPACT_ATOMS: atom_id res chain seq x y z
N MET A 1 -38.99 7.94 -18.08
CA MET A 1 -39.20 8.13 -16.63
C MET A 1 -39.78 6.85 -16.04
N LYS A 2 -38.94 6.04 -15.40
CA LYS A 2 -39.35 4.87 -14.62
C LYS A 2 -38.53 4.91 -13.33
N ALA A 3 -39.19 5.31 -12.25
CA ALA A 3 -38.61 5.39 -10.92
C ALA A 3 -38.71 4.01 -10.24
N TYR A 4 -37.63 3.59 -9.59
CA TYR A 4 -37.62 2.46 -8.66
C TYR A 4 -37.57 3.01 -7.23
N PRO A 5 -38.38 2.50 -6.27
CA PRO A 5 -38.36 2.99 -4.90
C PRO A 5 -37.24 2.33 -4.10
N ILE A 6 -36.47 3.16 -3.39
CA ILE A 6 -35.49 2.78 -2.37
C ILE A 6 -36.26 2.45 -1.09
N LEU A 7 -36.11 1.23 -0.58
CA LEU A 7 -36.67 0.80 0.69
C LEU A 7 -35.72 1.25 1.82
N LEU A 8 -36.03 2.39 2.43
CA LEU A 8 -35.33 2.93 3.59
C LEU A 8 -35.97 2.37 4.87
N PHE A 9 -35.29 1.46 5.56
CA PHE A 9 -35.61 1.09 6.94
C PHE A 9 -34.50 1.60 7.85
N CYS A 10 -34.75 2.70 8.56
CA CYS A 10 -34.31 2.82 9.95
C CYS A 10 -35.22 3.82 10.67
N LEU A 11 -35.98 3.29 11.63
CA LEU A 11 -36.89 4.05 12.47
C LEU A 11 -36.12 4.67 13.66
N ALA A 12 -36.46 5.93 13.91
CA ALA A 12 -36.58 6.60 15.21
C ALA A 12 -35.33 7.04 16.01
N GLY A 13 -35.04 8.35 15.92
CA GLY A 13 -35.23 9.28 17.06
C GLY A 13 -34.10 9.42 18.11
N PRO A 14 -34.03 10.55 18.83
CA PRO A 14 -32.77 11.28 19.03
C PRO A 14 -32.19 11.17 20.45
N CYS A 15 -30.86 11.28 20.58
CA CYS A 15 -30.22 11.69 21.82
C CYS A 15 -29.64 13.11 21.65
N LEU A 16 -30.36 14.08 22.22
CA LEU A 16 -29.88 15.43 22.48
C LEU A 16 -28.98 15.42 23.73
N GLY A 17 -27.83 16.08 23.64
CA GLY A 17 -27.28 16.87 24.75
C GLY A 17 -26.09 16.29 25.52
N GLY A 18 -24.95 16.97 25.41
CA GLY A 18 -24.28 17.56 26.57
C GLY A 18 -23.19 16.74 27.27
N LEU A 19 -21.96 17.25 27.15
CA LEU A 19 -21.00 17.54 28.23
C LEU A 19 -20.48 16.40 29.15
N TYR A 20 -19.14 16.40 29.33
CA TYR A 20 -18.30 15.86 30.43
C TYR A 20 -17.40 14.65 30.14
N LEU A 21 -16.09 14.92 30.34
CA LEU A 21 -15.00 14.06 30.88
C LEU A 21 -14.51 12.93 29.96
N GLY A 22 -13.23 12.87 29.58
CA GLY A 22 -12.05 13.06 30.43
C GLY A 22 -11.37 11.69 30.53
N CYS A 23 -10.49 11.39 29.56
CA CYS A 23 -9.63 10.23 29.58
C CYS A 23 -8.43 10.54 30.47
N ASP A 24 -8.27 9.82 31.59
CA ASP A 24 -6.97 9.57 32.23
C ASP A 24 -7.15 8.60 33.41
N THR A 25 -6.59 7.40 33.29
CA THR A 25 -5.97 6.70 34.43
C THR A 25 -4.77 5.90 33.94
N SER A 26 -3.64 6.59 33.78
CA SER A 26 -2.33 5.98 34.03
C SER A 26 -2.23 5.68 35.53
N THR A 27 -1.92 4.44 35.92
CA THR A 27 -1.30 4.19 37.22
C THR A 27 -0.10 3.30 37.03
N ALA A 28 1.06 3.94 37.09
CA ALA A 28 2.35 3.29 37.30
C ALA A 28 2.47 2.81 38.76
N ASP A 29 3.14 1.66 38.91
CA ASP A 29 3.83 1.14 40.11
C ASP A 29 4.81 2.21 40.68
N PRO A 30 5.29 2.18 41.95
CA PRO A 30 5.92 0.99 42.55
C PRO A 30 5.77 0.79 44.08
N SER A 31 6.25 -0.38 44.52
CA SER A 31 6.97 -0.67 45.80
C SER A 31 6.24 -1.47 46.89
N GLY A 32 6.83 -2.62 47.29
CA GLY A 32 6.48 -3.34 48.52
C GLY A 32 6.92 -4.80 48.64
N THR A 33 8.20 -5.02 48.97
CA THR A 33 8.87 -6.16 49.65
C THR A 33 8.05 -7.37 50.18
N GLY A 34 8.56 -8.59 49.98
CA GLY A 34 8.21 -9.78 50.79
C GLY A 34 9.00 -11.04 50.42
N ALA A 35 9.70 -11.63 51.38
CA ALA A 35 10.65 -12.73 51.25
C ALA A 35 10.03 -14.14 51.40
N GLY A 36 10.73 -15.15 50.87
CA GLY A 36 10.86 -16.47 51.49
C GLY A 36 10.34 -17.68 50.70
N GLY A 37 11.18 -18.71 50.59
CA GLY A 37 10.71 -20.10 50.43
C GLY A 37 11.51 -20.98 49.48
N ASP A 38 12.50 -21.69 50.03
CA ASP A 38 13.20 -22.80 49.41
C ASP A 38 12.27 -24.01 49.21
N GLY A 39 12.45 -24.75 48.10
CA GLY A 39 11.76 -26.01 47.85
C GLY A 39 12.50 -26.87 46.84
N SER A 40 13.41 -27.72 47.33
CA SER A 40 14.04 -28.82 46.58
C SER A 40 13.16 -30.08 46.62
N GLY A 41 13.04 -30.77 45.49
CA GLY A 41 12.56 -32.16 45.33
C GLY A 41 12.59 -32.48 43.82
N GLY A 42 13.46 -33.37 43.32
CA GLY A 42 13.46 -34.82 43.55
C GLY A 42 12.57 -35.45 42.47
N ALA A 43 13.12 -35.79 41.29
CA ALA A 43 13.66 -37.09 40.88
C ALA A 43 12.63 -37.98 40.14
N ASP A 44 13.15 -38.93 39.37
CA ASP A 44 12.50 -39.97 38.56
C ASP A 44 12.23 -39.54 37.10
N GLY A 45 12.85 -40.12 36.06
CA GLY A 45 13.32 -41.50 35.90
C GLY A 45 12.34 -42.22 34.97
N GLY A 46 12.60 -42.17 33.66
CA GLY A 46 11.73 -42.79 32.64
C GLY A 46 12.51 -43.08 31.37
N ALA A 47 13.30 -44.15 31.42
CA ALA A 47 13.89 -44.78 30.25
C ALA A 47 12.84 -45.66 29.53
N GLY A 48 13.02 -45.81 28.21
CA GLY A 48 12.63 -47.03 27.50
C GLY A 48 11.32 -46.96 26.73
N GLY A 49 11.46 -46.89 25.41
CA GLY A 49 10.40 -47.14 24.45
C GLY A 49 10.98 -47.43 23.07
N GLU A 50 11.89 -48.41 22.97
CA GLU A 50 12.18 -49.08 21.70
C GLU A 50 11.08 -50.12 21.44
N GLY A 51 10.62 -50.22 20.19
CA GLY A 51 9.98 -51.43 19.67
C GLY A 51 8.57 -51.24 19.13
N GLY A 52 8.49 -50.93 17.84
CA GLY A 52 7.27 -51.05 17.04
C GLY A 52 7.62 -51.36 15.58
N GLU A 53 8.17 -52.54 15.31
CA GLU A 53 8.27 -53.08 13.95
C GLU A 53 6.90 -53.61 13.49
N GLY A 54 6.45 -53.17 12.31
CA GLY A 54 5.49 -53.91 11.48
C GLY A 54 4.16 -53.23 11.21
N GLY A 55 4.12 -52.35 10.20
CA GLY A 55 2.89 -51.88 9.56
C GLY A 55 3.20 -51.04 8.32
N GLU A 56 2.85 -51.54 7.15
CA GLU A 56 2.95 -50.88 5.86
C GLU A 56 2.23 -49.51 5.88
N GLY A 57 2.93 -48.43 5.52
CA GLY A 57 2.36 -47.09 5.23
C GLY A 57 2.23 -46.12 6.42
N GLY A 58 3.18 -46.11 7.36
CA GLY A 58 3.20 -45.14 8.47
C GLY A 58 3.86 -43.83 8.06
N ASP A 59 3.13 -42.73 8.25
CA ASP A 59 3.50 -41.32 8.03
C ASP A 59 5.01 -41.09 8.12
N LEU A 60 5.64 -40.72 7.00
CA LEU A 60 7.03 -40.26 6.97
C LEU A 60 7.17 -38.92 7.71
N CYS A 61 6.04 -38.27 7.96
CA CYS A 61 5.96 -36.92 8.47
C CYS A 61 6.37 -36.77 9.93
N GLY A 62 7.28 -35.85 10.20
CA GLY A 62 7.75 -35.52 11.55
C GLY A 62 9.00 -36.31 11.97
N ASN A 63 9.72 -36.90 11.02
CA ASN A 63 10.98 -37.60 11.22
C ASN A 63 12.21 -36.66 11.15
N GLY A 64 12.00 -35.40 10.74
CA GLY A 64 13.00 -34.35 10.65
C GLY A 64 13.74 -34.27 9.31
N VAL A 65 13.27 -34.98 8.28
CA VAL A 65 13.82 -34.97 6.91
C VAL A 65 12.67 -34.97 5.92
N VAL A 66 12.74 -34.12 4.89
CA VAL A 66 11.74 -34.13 3.81
C VAL A 66 11.93 -35.36 2.91
N ASP A 67 11.00 -36.30 2.96
CA ASP A 67 10.99 -37.53 2.14
C ASP A 67 10.16 -37.40 0.85
N ASP A 68 10.22 -38.43 -0.01
CA ASP A 68 9.44 -38.47 -1.27
C ASP A 68 7.92 -38.48 -0.98
N GLY A 69 7.23 -37.42 -1.41
CA GLY A 69 5.81 -37.20 -1.15
C GLY A 69 5.51 -36.15 -0.08
N GLU A 70 6.53 -35.60 0.57
CA GLU A 70 6.41 -34.53 1.56
C GLU A 70 6.84 -33.18 0.98
N GLN A 71 6.24 -32.10 1.46
CA GLN A 71 6.67 -30.74 1.12
C GLN A 71 7.54 -30.12 2.21
N CYS A 72 7.46 -30.63 3.44
CA CYS A 72 8.23 -30.20 4.59
C CYS A 72 8.24 -31.31 5.65
N ASP A 73 9.15 -31.24 6.61
CA ASP A 73 9.14 -32.03 7.84
C ASP A 73 9.55 -31.15 9.03
N GLY A 74 8.55 -30.76 9.83
CA GLY A 74 8.75 -29.86 10.96
C GLY A 74 9.23 -28.47 10.54
N ALA A 75 10.54 -28.24 10.61
CA ALA A 75 11.17 -26.98 10.18
C ALA A 75 12.07 -27.15 8.94
N ASP A 76 12.19 -28.37 8.41
CA ASP A 76 12.84 -28.62 7.13
C ASP A 76 11.82 -28.41 6.00
N PHE A 77 12.09 -27.45 5.12
CA PHE A 77 11.23 -27.11 3.98
C PHE A 77 11.91 -27.46 2.65
N GLY A 78 12.97 -28.28 2.65
CA GLY A 78 13.65 -28.67 1.42
C GLY A 78 14.32 -27.50 0.67
N GLY A 79 14.55 -26.38 1.37
CA GLY A 79 15.07 -25.14 0.79
C GLY A 79 14.01 -24.11 0.38
N ASP A 80 12.72 -24.43 0.50
CA ASP A 80 11.66 -23.46 0.31
C ASP A 80 11.58 -22.46 1.48
N ASP A 81 11.12 -21.26 1.16
CA ASP A 81 10.78 -20.21 2.11
C ASP A 81 9.55 -19.44 1.65
N CYS A 82 9.05 -18.50 2.45
CA CYS A 82 7.91 -17.68 2.08
C CYS A 82 8.11 -16.91 0.76
N THR A 83 9.35 -16.51 0.44
CA THR A 83 9.64 -15.77 -0.81
C THR A 83 9.44 -16.64 -2.04
N THR A 84 9.68 -17.94 -1.92
CA THR A 84 9.45 -18.96 -2.96
C THR A 84 7.96 -19.08 -3.31
N TYR A 85 7.08 -18.83 -2.33
CA TYR A 85 5.63 -18.80 -2.49
C TYR A 85 5.07 -17.43 -2.84
N GLY A 86 5.94 -16.43 -3.08
CA GLY A 86 5.54 -15.10 -3.53
C GLY A 86 5.22 -14.10 -2.42
N PHE A 87 5.52 -14.42 -1.15
CA PHE A 87 5.37 -13.55 0.01
C PHE A 87 6.61 -12.67 0.22
N ALA A 88 6.53 -11.64 1.07
CA ALA A 88 7.67 -10.77 1.38
C ALA A 88 8.67 -11.46 2.32
N GLY A 89 8.16 -12.30 3.23
CA GLY A 89 8.95 -12.99 4.23
C GLY A 89 8.08 -13.78 5.20
N GLY A 90 8.55 -13.92 6.44
CA GLY A 90 7.86 -14.68 7.48
C GLY A 90 8.36 -16.11 7.63
N GLN A 91 7.53 -16.96 8.24
CA GLN A 91 7.87 -18.34 8.54
C GLN A 91 6.84 -19.30 7.93
N LEU A 92 7.31 -20.23 7.08
CA LEU A 92 6.49 -21.35 6.64
C LEU A 92 6.15 -22.24 7.85
N LEU A 93 4.93 -22.77 7.85
CA LEU A 93 4.51 -23.78 8.82
C LEU A 93 4.38 -25.12 8.10
N CYS A 94 4.82 -26.18 8.75
CA CYS A 94 4.59 -27.53 8.29
C CYS A 94 3.38 -28.12 9.04
N ASP A 95 2.39 -28.61 8.31
CA ASP A 95 1.22 -29.25 8.94
C ASP A 95 1.48 -30.71 9.33
N LEU A 96 0.51 -31.32 10.01
CA LEU A 96 0.62 -32.72 10.48
C LEU A 96 0.55 -33.75 9.34
N SER A 97 0.37 -33.32 8.10
CA SER A 97 0.38 -34.14 6.88
C SER A 97 1.57 -33.79 5.98
N CYS A 98 2.56 -33.07 6.51
CA CYS A 98 3.76 -32.61 5.81
C CYS A 98 3.48 -31.78 4.55
N GLY A 99 2.37 -31.05 4.61
CA GLY A 99 2.03 -29.97 3.69
C GLY A 99 2.59 -28.64 4.18
N VAL A 100 3.07 -27.84 3.23
CA VAL A 100 3.51 -26.46 3.51
C VAL A 100 2.29 -25.56 3.65
N LEU A 101 2.22 -24.83 4.77
CA LEU A 101 1.22 -23.81 5.04
C LEU A 101 1.88 -22.42 5.05
N PRO A 102 1.52 -21.52 4.12
CA PRO A 102 2.06 -20.17 4.07
C PRO A 102 1.36 -19.21 5.05
N THR A 103 0.59 -19.72 6.02
CA THR A 103 -0.18 -18.87 6.96
C THR A 103 0.68 -18.11 7.96
N GLY A 104 1.96 -18.49 8.13
CA GLY A 104 2.95 -17.71 8.88
C GLY A 104 3.80 -16.80 7.99
N CYS A 105 3.52 -16.76 6.69
CA CYS A 105 4.17 -15.84 5.77
C CYS A 105 3.54 -14.45 5.85
N ILE A 106 4.39 -13.47 5.63
CA ILE A 106 4.09 -12.04 5.60
C ILE A 106 3.71 -11.69 4.16
N PRO A 107 2.49 -11.19 3.88
CA PRO A 107 2.08 -10.74 2.55
C PRO A 107 3.08 -9.75 1.93
N LYS A 108 2.98 -9.54 0.61
CA LYS A 108 3.75 -8.48 -0.03
C LYS A 108 2.99 -7.18 0.05
N GLU A 109 3.71 -6.11 0.38
CA GLU A 109 3.22 -4.74 0.25
C GLU A 109 2.87 -4.39 -1.20
N VAL A 110 1.68 -3.83 -1.38
CA VAL A 110 1.24 -3.07 -2.53
C VAL A 110 1.49 -1.61 -2.19
N CYS A 111 2.64 -1.09 -2.64
CA CYS A 111 3.19 0.17 -2.17
C CYS A 111 2.46 1.45 -2.63
N ASN A 112 1.18 1.40 -3.00
CA ASN A 112 0.41 2.55 -3.46
C ASN A 112 -1.11 2.40 -3.31
N ASP A 113 -1.58 1.63 -2.34
CA ASP A 113 -3.02 1.38 -2.14
C ASP A 113 -3.59 1.96 -0.84
N GLY A 114 -2.77 2.60 -0.01
CA GLY A 114 -3.19 3.20 1.25
C GLY A 114 -3.31 2.18 2.39
N VAL A 115 -2.88 0.94 2.19
CA VAL A 115 -3.05 -0.17 3.14
C VAL A 115 -1.70 -0.78 3.48
N ASP A 116 -1.49 -1.03 4.77
CA ASP A 116 -0.42 -1.88 5.28
C ASP A 116 -0.81 -3.35 5.00
N ASN A 117 -0.27 -3.95 3.94
CA ASN A 117 -0.70 -5.28 3.51
C ASN A 117 -0.05 -6.41 4.32
N ASP A 118 1.04 -6.12 5.01
CA ASP A 118 1.90 -7.03 5.72
C ASP A 118 1.84 -6.86 7.25
N ASP A 119 1.03 -5.90 7.69
CA ASP A 119 0.62 -5.58 9.05
C ASP A 119 1.83 -5.22 9.96
N ASP A 120 2.89 -4.63 9.39
CA ASP A 120 4.08 -4.23 10.14
C ASP A 120 3.97 -2.85 10.83
N GLY A 121 2.90 -2.12 10.54
CA GLY A 121 2.57 -0.80 11.06
C GLY A 121 2.93 0.36 10.12
N HIS A 122 3.45 0.07 8.92
CA HIS A 122 3.81 1.04 7.90
C HIS A 122 3.08 0.73 6.59
N ALA A 123 2.43 1.74 6.00
CA ALA A 123 1.72 1.59 4.72
C ALA A 123 2.50 2.27 3.58
N ASP A 124 2.50 1.66 2.41
CA ASP A 124 3.04 2.23 1.18
C ASP A 124 4.45 2.84 1.32
N CYS A 125 4.67 4.10 1.00
CA CYS A 125 5.99 4.74 1.07
C CYS A 125 6.48 5.07 2.47
N ASP A 126 5.60 4.96 3.47
CA ASP A 126 6.03 4.99 4.87
C ASP A 126 6.67 3.65 5.28
N ASP A 127 6.49 2.60 4.47
CA ASP A 127 7.10 1.28 4.65
C ASP A 127 8.52 1.18 4.04
N ALA A 128 9.40 0.50 4.79
CA ALA A 128 10.80 0.34 4.44
C ALA A 128 11.01 -0.63 3.27
N THR A 129 10.14 -1.63 3.12
CA THR A 129 10.18 -2.59 2.01
C THR A 129 9.77 -1.94 0.69
N CYS A 130 8.97 -0.87 0.75
CA CYS A 130 8.52 -0.10 -0.41
C CYS A 130 9.52 0.91 -0.99
N THR A 131 10.60 1.24 -0.26
CA THR A 131 11.61 2.27 -0.62
C THR A 131 12.31 2.12 -1.98
N SER A 132 12.17 0.96 -2.64
CA SER A 132 12.75 0.69 -3.96
C SER A 132 11.72 0.40 -5.05
N THR A 133 10.43 0.56 -4.74
CA THR A 133 9.35 0.39 -5.71
C THR A 133 9.10 1.68 -6.48
N ALA A 134 8.61 1.56 -7.72
CA ALA A 134 8.34 2.72 -8.57
C ALA A 134 7.32 3.71 -7.96
N ALA A 135 6.43 3.25 -7.07
CA ALA A 135 5.47 4.09 -6.37
C ALA A 135 6.12 5.05 -5.35
N CYS A 136 7.21 4.61 -4.72
CA CYS A 136 7.92 5.35 -3.67
C CYS A 136 9.26 5.93 -4.10
N ILE A 137 9.62 5.67 -5.36
CA ILE A 137 10.66 6.42 -6.08
C ILE A 137 10.00 7.63 -6.73
N SER A 138 10.80 8.60 -7.17
CA SER A 138 10.28 9.72 -7.94
C SER A 138 9.42 9.22 -9.11
N PRO A 139 8.18 9.71 -9.27
CA PRO A 139 7.29 9.31 -10.37
C PRO A 139 7.84 9.71 -11.75
N CYS A 140 8.94 10.46 -11.78
CA CYS A 140 9.70 10.78 -12.99
C CYS A 140 10.57 9.64 -13.54
N ASP A 141 10.91 8.65 -12.74
CA ASP A 141 11.75 7.52 -13.18
C ASP A 141 10.96 6.51 -14.03
N ASP A 142 9.65 6.38 -13.79
CA ASP A 142 8.73 5.57 -14.60
C ASP A 142 7.34 6.23 -14.71
N PRO A 143 7.21 7.32 -15.50
CA PRO A 143 5.95 8.04 -15.63
C PRO A 143 4.92 7.25 -16.44
N VAL A 144 3.64 7.43 -16.12
CA VAL A 144 2.54 6.80 -16.85
C VAL A 144 2.51 7.31 -18.30
N LEU A 145 2.68 6.42 -19.27
CA LEU A 145 2.67 6.78 -20.68
C LEU A 145 1.24 6.80 -21.24
N LEU A 146 0.72 7.99 -21.57
CA LEU A 146 -0.53 8.09 -22.32
C LEU A 146 -0.27 8.02 -23.82
N SER A 147 -0.82 6.97 -24.43
CA SER A 147 -0.88 6.83 -25.89
C SER A 147 -1.75 7.93 -26.50
N ALA A 148 -1.42 8.36 -27.72
CA ALA A 148 -2.19 9.36 -28.47
C ALA A 148 -3.66 8.99 -28.74
N THR A 149 -4.09 7.75 -28.43
CA THR A 149 -5.50 7.31 -28.51
C THR A 149 -6.23 7.39 -27.16
N ALA A 150 -5.50 7.50 -26.05
CA ALA A 150 -6.09 7.64 -24.73
C ALA A 150 -6.50 9.11 -24.52
N MET A 151 -7.81 9.35 -24.42
CA MET A 151 -8.37 10.69 -24.15
C MET A 151 -8.46 11.02 -22.65
N GLY A 152 -7.81 10.21 -21.81
CA GLY A 152 -7.81 10.39 -20.37
C GLY A 152 -7.21 9.23 -19.61
N PHE A 153 -7.09 9.43 -18.30
CA PHE A 153 -6.52 8.54 -17.31
C PHE A 153 -7.33 8.65 -16.02
N ALA A 154 -7.42 7.57 -15.24
CA ALA A 154 -7.94 7.61 -13.88
C ALA A 154 -6.95 6.89 -12.97
N GLY A 155 -6.74 7.43 -11.77
CA GLY A 155 -5.77 6.95 -10.80
C GLY A 155 -6.12 7.40 -9.39
N SER A 156 -5.22 7.12 -8.46
CA SER A 156 -5.33 7.48 -7.04
C SER A 156 -4.03 8.15 -6.59
N LEU A 157 -4.13 9.04 -5.60
CA LEU A 157 -2.98 9.64 -4.92
C LEU A 157 -2.46 8.78 -3.76
N ALA A 158 -3.20 7.72 -3.38
CA ALA A 158 -2.85 6.88 -2.25
C ALA A 158 -1.43 6.30 -2.38
N GLY A 159 -0.64 6.47 -1.32
CA GLY A 159 0.67 5.84 -1.19
C GLY A 159 1.72 6.21 -2.24
N HIS A 160 1.55 7.30 -2.99
CA HIS A 160 2.59 7.77 -3.92
C HIS A 160 3.59 8.69 -3.23
N ALA A 161 4.80 8.78 -3.76
CA ALA A 161 5.83 9.65 -3.21
C ALA A 161 5.48 11.16 -3.31
N ASP A 162 5.96 11.93 -2.34
CA ASP A 162 6.01 13.41 -2.32
C ASP A 162 7.46 13.86 -2.63
N THR A 163 7.74 14.17 -3.89
CA THR A 163 9.06 14.53 -4.41
C THR A 163 9.06 15.72 -5.38
N LEU A 164 7.89 16.15 -5.85
CA LEU A 164 7.68 17.13 -6.91
C LEU A 164 6.69 18.20 -6.46
N GLN A 165 7.23 19.34 -6.01
CA GLN A 165 6.37 20.49 -5.70
C GLN A 165 6.08 21.35 -6.92
N SER A 166 4.80 21.65 -7.18
CA SER A 166 4.36 22.58 -8.22
C SER A 166 4.56 24.07 -7.85
N SER A 167 4.69 24.96 -8.85
CA SER A 167 4.92 26.40 -8.55
C SER A 167 3.68 27.15 -8.05
N CYS A 168 2.48 26.57 -8.23
CA CYS A 168 1.21 27.15 -7.82
C CYS A 168 0.69 26.63 -6.48
N SER A 169 1.53 25.92 -5.72
CA SER A 169 1.29 25.59 -4.31
C SER A 169 2.53 25.85 -3.43
N THR A 170 2.29 26.09 -2.15
CA THR A 170 3.34 26.19 -1.12
C THR A 170 3.49 24.91 -0.29
N THR A 171 2.55 23.98 -0.46
CA THR A 171 2.55 22.65 0.15
C THR A 171 2.50 21.60 -0.96
N SER A 172 2.95 20.40 -0.65
CA SER A 172 2.96 19.24 -1.54
C SER A 172 2.46 18.02 -0.78
N GLY A 173 2.19 16.97 -1.53
CA GLY A 173 1.85 15.66 -1.04
C GLY A 173 2.12 14.62 -2.12
N SER A 174 1.42 13.49 -2.04
CA SER A 174 1.54 12.42 -3.03
C SER A 174 1.35 12.92 -4.47
N GLU A 175 2.20 12.44 -5.38
CA GLU A 175 2.15 12.86 -6.79
C GLU A 175 1.98 11.71 -7.77
N VAL A 176 1.35 12.02 -8.91
CA VAL A 176 1.32 11.16 -10.09
C VAL A 176 1.82 11.92 -11.31
N VAL A 177 2.73 11.30 -12.06
CA VAL A 177 3.26 11.85 -13.32
C VAL A 177 2.76 11.06 -14.52
N ILE A 178 2.25 11.80 -15.50
CA ILE A 178 1.80 11.26 -16.78
C ILE A 178 2.59 11.91 -17.90
N GLN A 179 3.27 11.09 -18.71
CA GLN A 179 3.92 11.57 -19.93
C GLN A 179 2.93 11.51 -21.10
N VAL A 180 2.74 12.66 -21.75
CA VAL A 180 1.91 12.78 -22.95
C VAL A 180 2.81 13.06 -24.15
N ALA A 181 2.70 12.20 -25.16
CA ALA A 181 3.33 12.42 -26.46
C ALA A 181 2.48 13.38 -27.30
N GLY A 182 3.11 14.43 -27.82
CA GLY A 182 2.46 15.43 -28.64
C GLY A 182 2.01 14.89 -30.00
N PRO A 183 1.03 15.55 -30.63
CA PRO A 183 0.48 15.12 -31.91
C PRO A 183 1.48 15.28 -33.07
N PRO A 184 1.20 14.65 -34.23
CA PRO A 184 2.04 14.78 -35.42
C PRO A 184 2.02 16.18 -36.05
N ALA A 185 1.26 17.12 -35.52
CA ALA A 185 1.28 18.55 -35.84
C ALA A 185 1.12 19.34 -34.53
N ALA A 186 1.65 20.55 -34.46
CA ALA A 186 1.46 21.40 -33.29
C ALA A 186 -0.03 21.65 -33.04
N SER A 187 -0.46 21.61 -31.78
CA SER A 187 -1.85 21.80 -31.38
C SER A 187 -1.95 22.47 -30.00
N THR A 188 -3.16 22.49 -29.45
CA THR A 188 -3.42 22.94 -28.08
C THR A 188 -3.71 21.71 -27.24
N LEU A 189 -2.94 21.52 -26.18
CA LEU A 189 -3.20 20.56 -25.13
C LEU A 189 -4.16 21.17 -24.12
N GLU A 190 -5.33 20.55 -23.94
CA GLU A 190 -6.28 20.88 -22.88
C GLU A 190 -6.39 19.71 -21.91
N LEU A 191 -6.22 20.01 -20.63
CA LEU A 191 -6.26 19.08 -19.52
C LEU A 191 -7.41 19.45 -18.61
N VAL A 192 -8.24 18.46 -18.28
CA VAL A 192 -9.35 18.64 -17.33
C VAL A 192 -9.24 17.53 -16.30
N LEU A 193 -8.74 17.88 -15.12
CA LEU A 193 -8.63 17.01 -13.97
C LEU A 193 -9.89 17.13 -13.11
N ASN A 194 -10.29 16.06 -12.45
CA ASN A 194 -11.25 16.08 -11.34
C ASN A 194 -10.70 15.14 -10.26
N SER A 195 -10.64 15.61 -9.01
CA SER A 195 -10.08 14.89 -7.88
C SER A 195 -11.01 14.96 -6.68
N GLU A 196 -10.98 13.93 -5.83
CA GLU A 196 -11.65 13.94 -4.53
C GLU A 196 -10.94 14.85 -3.52
N ASP A 197 -9.63 15.02 -3.69
CA ASP A 197 -8.76 15.88 -2.88
C ASP A 197 -8.34 17.17 -3.62
N ASP A 198 -7.81 18.12 -2.86
CA ASP A 198 -7.18 19.33 -3.36
C ASP A 198 -5.82 19.00 -4.02
N VAL A 199 -5.69 19.33 -5.29
CA VAL A 199 -4.54 18.98 -6.12
C VAL A 199 -4.16 20.16 -7.00
N THR A 200 -2.88 20.24 -7.31
CA THR A 200 -2.37 21.11 -8.37
C THR A 200 -2.14 20.31 -9.65
N LEU A 201 -2.29 20.99 -10.78
CA LEU A 201 -2.02 20.43 -12.10
C LEU A 201 -0.94 21.27 -12.78
N SER A 202 0.26 20.72 -12.95
CA SER A 202 1.36 21.40 -13.63
C SER A 202 1.86 20.61 -14.82
N VAL A 203 2.51 21.31 -15.76
CA VAL A 203 3.13 20.71 -16.95
C VAL A 203 4.59 21.10 -17.03
N ARG A 204 5.46 20.11 -17.18
CA ARG A 204 6.92 20.24 -17.25
C ARG A 204 7.47 19.69 -18.56
N THR A 205 8.56 20.28 -19.04
CA THR A 205 9.30 19.78 -20.22
C THR A 205 10.39 18.78 -19.83
N ALA A 206 10.84 18.79 -18.57
CA ALA A 206 11.69 17.77 -17.97
C ALA A 206 11.13 17.42 -16.59
N CYS A 207 10.70 16.16 -16.39
CA CYS A 207 9.90 15.76 -15.24
C CYS A 207 10.48 16.23 -13.87
N GLY A 208 11.72 15.82 -13.57
CA GLY A 208 12.37 16.11 -12.29
C GLY A 208 12.97 17.51 -12.16
N ASP A 209 12.82 18.38 -13.17
CA ASP A 209 13.34 19.75 -13.14
C ASP A 209 12.18 20.73 -12.96
N ALA A 210 12.04 21.25 -11.73
CA ALA A 210 11.03 22.25 -11.39
C ALA A 210 11.18 23.56 -12.19
N THR A 211 12.37 23.89 -12.71
CA THR A 211 12.58 25.08 -13.54
C THR A 211 12.04 24.93 -14.96
N SER A 212 11.72 23.69 -15.35
CA SER A 212 11.17 23.34 -16.66
C SER A 212 9.64 23.42 -16.72
N GLU A 213 9.00 23.83 -15.62
CA GLU A 213 7.56 24.02 -15.52
C GLU A 213 7.08 25.12 -16.45
N VAL A 214 6.17 24.75 -17.34
CA VAL A 214 5.63 25.62 -18.40
C VAL A 214 4.37 26.32 -17.93
N ALA A 215 3.53 25.60 -17.18
CA ALA A 215 2.28 26.11 -16.66
C ALA A 215 1.81 25.29 -15.45
N CYS A 216 1.01 25.93 -14.59
CA CYS A 216 0.47 25.35 -13.36
C CYS A 216 -0.93 25.92 -13.13
N ALA A 217 -1.86 25.08 -12.68
CA ALA A 217 -3.19 25.43 -12.25
C ALA A 217 -3.46 24.91 -10.83
N ASN A 218 -4.09 25.78 -10.05
CA ASN A 218 -4.62 25.51 -8.71
C ASN A 218 -5.87 26.40 -8.57
N ASP A 219 -6.86 26.09 -9.41
CA ASP A 219 -8.04 26.89 -9.66
C ASP A 219 -9.19 26.55 -8.71
N GLN A 220 -9.18 25.35 -8.09
CA GLN A 220 -10.19 24.88 -7.14
C GLN A 220 -9.53 24.31 -5.88
N GLY A 221 -9.86 24.85 -4.70
CA GLY A 221 -9.36 24.29 -3.42
C GLY A 221 -10.16 23.08 -2.92
N ALA A 222 -9.74 22.47 -1.80
CA ALA A 222 -10.35 21.37 -0.99
C ALA A 222 -10.88 20.10 -1.70
N SER A 223 -11.65 20.22 -2.79
CA SER A 223 -12.14 19.13 -3.63
C SER A 223 -12.59 19.76 -4.95
N GLY A 224 -12.03 19.34 -6.07
CA GLY A 224 -12.22 20.09 -7.30
C GLY A 224 -11.50 19.53 -8.51
N GLY A 225 -11.69 20.21 -9.63
CA GLY A 225 -11.05 19.86 -10.88
C GLY A 225 -10.18 20.99 -11.39
N GLU A 226 -8.96 20.65 -11.78
CA GLU A 226 -8.00 21.58 -12.37
C GLU A 226 -8.15 21.60 -13.89
N THR A 227 -8.07 22.78 -14.50
CA THR A 227 -8.09 22.91 -15.96
C THR A 227 -6.86 23.67 -16.42
N LEU A 228 -6.13 23.09 -17.37
CA LEU A 228 -4.94 23.72 -17.91
C LEU A 228 -4.94 23.63 -19.44
N THR A 229 -4.56 24.73 -20.09
CA THR A 229 -4.52 24.81 -21.56
C THR A 229 -3.21 25.43 -22.01
N LEU A 230 -2.48 24.74 -22.88
CA LEU A 230 -1.17 25.18 -23.37
C LEU A 230 -0.91 24.72 -24.81
N PRO A 231 -0.06 25.43 -25.58
CA PRO A 231 0.38 24.94 -26.88
C PRO A 231 1.35 23.75 -26.70
N ILE A 232 1.26 22.77 -27.60
CA ILE A 232 2.23 21.66 -27.68
C ILE A 232 2.76 21.54 -29.12
N GLY A 233 4.09 21.41 -29.25
CA GLY A 233 4.78 21.26 -30.52
C GLY A 233 4.58 19.91 -31.18
N GLN A 234 4.88 19.84 -32.48
CA GLN A 234 4.87 18.59 -33.24
C GLN A 234 5.84 17.58 -32.62
N GLY A 235 5.33 16.43 -32.17
CA GLY A 235 6.13 15.36 -31.56
C GLY A 235 6.84 15.75 -30.26
N GLU A 236 6.49 16.89 -29.67
CA GLU A 236 6.98 17.32 -28.37
C GLU A 236 6.32 16.47 -27.27
N SER A 237 7.08 16.01 -26.29
CA SER A 237 6.51 15.29 -25.14
C SER A 237 6.61 16.16 -23.90
N VAL A 238 5.57 16.12 -23.08
CA VAL A 238 5.49 16.85 -21.82
C VAL A 238 5.11 15.91 -20.68
N PHE A 239 5.41 16.33 -19.46
CA PHE A 239 5.06 15.62 -18.24
C PHE A 239 3.99 16.42 -17.51
N ILE A 240 2.83 15.80 -17.32
CA ILE A 240 1.75 16.32 -16.49
C ILE A 240 2.03 15.82 -15.08
N VAL A 241 2.15 16.74 -14.13
CA VAL A 241 2.31 16.44 -12.71
C VAL A 241 1.02 16.79 -12.01
N ILE A 242 0.41 15.79 -11.39
CA ILE A 242 -0.71 15.95 -10.46
C ILE A 242 -0.09 15.84 -9.08
N ASP A 243 -0.12 16.92 -8.31
CA ASP A 243 0.58 17.05 -7.03
C ASP A 243 -0.43 17.49 -5.96
N ALA A 244 -0.62 16.65 -4.94
CA ALA A 244 -1.56 16.92 -3.88
C ALA A 244 -1.15 18.15 -3.07
N VAL A 245 -2.13 18.94 -2.62
CA VAL A 245 -1.86 20.09 -1.75
C VAL A 245 -1.70 19.65 -0.29
N ASP A 246 -2.39 18.58 0.11
CA ASP A 246 -2.31 17.95 1.43
C ASP A 246 -1.44 16.67 1.36
N PRO A 247 -0.38 16.54 2.20
CA PRO A 247 0.44 15.33 2.25
C PRO A 247 -0.31 14.07 2.69
N ALA A 248 -1.51 14.20 3.26
CA ALA A 248 -2.37 13.07 3.61
C ALA A 248 -3.41 12.71 2.52
N ALA A 249 -3.35 13.36 1.35
CA ALA A 249 -4.26 13.09 0.24
C ALA A 249 -4.07 11.68 -0.30
N THR A 250 -5.19 10.98 -0.48
CA THR A 250 -5.24 9.58 -0.96
C THR A 250 -6.37 9.36 -1.98
N GLY A 251 -7.09 10.42 -2.32
CA GLY A 251 -8.29 10.41 -3.11
C GLY A 251 -8.05 10.02 -4.56
N ASP A 252 -9.13 9.57 -5.18
CA ASP A 252 -9.14 9.21 -6.59
C ASP A 252 -9.25 10.45 -7.48
N PHE A 253 -8.69 10.34 -8.68
CA PHE A 253 -8.79 11.38 -9.71
C PHE A 253 -9.07 10.83 -11.10
N SER A 254 -9.56 11.72 -11.96
CA SER A 254 -9.71 11.49 -13.39
C SER A 254 -9.17 12.68 -14.17
N LEU A 255 -8.30 12.39 -15.13
CA LEU A 255 -7.72 13.34 -16.05
C LEU A 255 -8.30 13.09 -17.44
N ALA A 256 -8.92 14.09 -18.05
CA ALA A 256 -9.24 14.10 -19.47
C ALA A 256 -8.18 14.90 -20.23
N VAL A 257 -7.76 14.38 -21.39
CA VAL A 257 -6.70 14.94 -22.22
C VAL A 257 -7.24 15.16 -23.63
N PHE A 258 -7.13 16.39 -24.13
CA PHE A 258 -7.55 16.79 -25.47
C PHE A 258 -6.38 17.41 -26.25
N LEU A 259 -6.23 17.02 -27.51
CA LEU A 259 -5.13 17.39 -28.42
C LEU A 259 -5.61 17.82 -29.80
#